data_AF-A0A1N7BBQ4-F1
#
_entry.id   AF-A0A1N7BBQ4-F1
#
_cell.length_a   1.000
_cell.length_b   1.000
_cell.length_c   1.000
_cell.angle_alpha   90.00
_cell.angle_beta   90.00
_cell.angle_gamma   90.00
#
_symmetry.space_group_name_H-M   'P 1'
#
loop_
_entity.id
_entity.type
_entity.pdbx_description
1 polymer ?
#
loop_
_entity_poly.entity_id
_entity_poly.type
_entity_poly.pdbx_seq_one_letter_code
_entity_poly.pdbx_strand_id
1 'polypeptide(L)'
;MANAFDQALQRATGGYPADRLIVTKNVDNEPEVCMFVLDADNQLLRVSYGPKGEIRFQTNQLDDLLFSRQLLELIAKMQVLADRKWRQIQRHWVEDKATWEGFEHLLDAPNAPDVIGFDDPVVRNGSDRIQ
;
A
#
# COMPACT_ATOMS: atom_id res chain seq x y z
N MET A 1 -21.50 2.61 -13.88
CA MET A 1 -22.09 2.21 -12.59
C MET A 1 -21.04 1.38 -11.87
N ALA A 2 -20.54 1.83 -10.72
CA ALA A 2 -19.65 1.01 -9.89
C ALA A 2 -20.45 -0.18 -9.34
N ASN A 3 -19.90 -1.39 -9.42
CA ASN A 3 -20.57 -2.59 -8.92
C ASN A 3 -20.73 -2.49 -7.39
N ALA A 4 -21.74 -3.15 -6.81
CA ALA A 4 -21.95 -3.17 -5.36
C ALA A 4 -20.72 -3.69 -4.60
N PHE A 5 -19.97 -4.60 -5.23
CA PHE A 5 -18.68 -5.06 -4.73
C PHE A 5 -17.64 -3.94 -4.62
N ASP A 6 -17.45 -3.13 -5.67
CA ASP A 6 -16.50 -2.03 -5.68
C ASP A 6 -16.83 -0.99 -4.60
N GLN A 7 -18.12 -0.72 -4.39
CA GLN A 7 -18.58 0.20 -3.33
C GLN A 7 -18.32 -0.37 -1.93
N ALA A 8 -18.51 -1.68 -1.75
CA ALA A 8 -18.21 -2.34 -0.48
C ALA A 8 -16.70 -2.34 -0.19
N LEU A 9 -15.87 -2.62 -1.20
CA LEU A 9 -14.41 -2.58 -1.11
C LEU A 9 -13.91 -1.16 -0.81
N GLN A 10 -14.44 -0.15 -1.48
CA GLN A 10 -14.12 1.25 -1.22
C GLN A 10 -14.47 1.65 0.22
N ARG A 11 -15.60 1.18 0.77
CA ARG A 11 -15.93 1.44 2.18
C ARG A 11 -14.99 0.71 3.14
N ALA A 12 -14.67 -0.55 2.85
CA ALA A 12 -13.83 -1.38 3.71
C ALA A 12 -12.38 -0.86 3.80
N THR A 13 -11.89 -0.25 2.74
CA THR A 13 -10.56 0.40 2.67
C THR A 13 -10.59 1.84 3.17
N GLY A 14 -11.74 2.38 3.61
CA GLY A 14 -11.86 3.79 4.00
C GLY A 14 -11.76 4.79 2.82
N GLY A 15 -11.93 4.30 1.59
CA GLY A 15 -11.86 5.08 0.35
C GLY A 15 -10.53 4.98 -0.38
N TYR A 16 -9.55 4.24 0.15
CA TYR A 16 -8.27 4.06 -0.52
C TYR A 16 -8.34 3.02 -1.64
N PRO A 17 -7.55 3.19 -2.71
CA PRO A 17 -7.48 2.18 -3.77
C PRO A 17 -6.89 0.88 -3.26
N ALA A 18 -7.45 -0.25 -3.72
CA ALA A 18 -6.81 -1.55 -3.58
C ALA A 18 -5.64 -1.69 -4.58
N ASP A 19 -4.74 -2.62 -4.30
CA ASP A 19 -3.57 -3.00 -5.10
C ASP A 19 -2.56 -1.87 -5.36
N ARG A 20 -2.65 -0.79 -4.58
CA ARG A 20 -1.74 0.36 -4.65
C ARG A 20 -1.13 0.66 -3.29
N LEU A 21 0.14 1.03 -3.32
CA LEU A 21 0.80 1.61 -2.16
C LEU A 21 0.26 3.00 -1.86
N ILE A 22 -0.01 3.22 -0.60
CA ILE A 22 -0.45 4.47 -0.02
C ILE A 22 0.39 4.80 1.21
N VAL A 23 0.52 6.09 1.51
CA VAL A 23 1.07 6.61 2.76
C VAL A 23 -0.06 7.16 3.60
N THR A 24 -0.26 6.61 4.78
CA THR A 24 -1.31 7.02 5.72
C THR A 24 -0.72 7.30 7.10
N LYS A 25 -1.59 7.59 8.08
CA LYS A 25 -1.23 7.56 9.50
C LYS A 25 -1.65 6.23 10.12
N ASN A 26 -0.82 5.66 11.00
CA ASN A 26 -1.19 4.52 11.84
C ASN A 26 -2.03 4.98 13.05
N VAL A 27 -2.34 4.06 13.97
CA VAL A 27 -3.12 4.35 15.20
C VAL A 27 -2.44 5.34 16.13
N ASP A 28 -1.11 5.46 16.05
CA ASP A 28 -0.29 6.37 16.86
C ASP A 28 -0.04 7.71 16.16
N ASN A 29 -0.74 7.98 15.04
CA ASN A 29 -0.57 9.14 14.16
C ASN A 29 0.80 9.25 13.46
N GLU A 30 1.58 8.17 13.42
CA GLU A 30 2.86 8.10 12.72
C GLU A 30 2.65 7.72 11.24
N PRO A 31 3.57 8.10 10.32
CA PRO A 31 3.48 7.69 8.93
C PRO A 31 3.53 6.17 8.79
N GLU A 32 2.71 5.64 7.89
CA GLU A 32 2.64 4.23 7.55
C GLU A 32 2.59 4.08 6.04
N VAL A 33 3.43 3.20 5.50
CA VAL A 33 3.38 2.81 4.09
C VAL A 33 2.67 1.47 4.01
N CYS A 34 1.48 1.44 3.41
CA CYS A 34 0.69 0.22 3.30
C CYS A 34 0.00 0.09 1.95
N MET A 35 -0.63 -1.04 1.71
CA MET A 35 -1.56 -1.25 0.61
C MET A 35 -2.72 -2.14 1.09
N PHE A 36 -3.84 -2.08 0.38
CA PHE A 36 -4.95 -3.01 0.56
C PHE A 36 -4.96 -4.01 -0.59
N VAL A 37 -5.09 -5.29 -0.30
CA VAL A 37 -5.20 -6.35 -1.32
C VAL A 37 -6.30 -7.31 -0.93
N LEU A 38 -6.86 -7.98 -1.94
CA LEU A 38 -7.74 -9.12 -1.71
C LEU A 38 -6.90 -10.40 -1.82
N ASP A 39 -7.11 -11.32 -0.88
CA ASP A 39 -6.58 -12.67 -0.99
C ASP A 39 -7.38 -13.50 -2.01
N ALA A 40 -7.03 -14.77 -2.19
CA ALA A 40 -7.71 -15.61 -3.18
C ALA A 40 -9.20 -15.90 -2.85
N ASP A 41 -9.62 -15.70 -1.60
CA ASP A 41 -11.00 -15.86 -1.14
C ASP A 41 -11.76 -14.52 -1.05
N ASN A 42 -11.20 -13.44 -1.60
CA ASN A 42 -11.72 -12.07 -1.52
C ASN A 42 -11.77 -11.50 -0.09
N GLN A 43 -10.91 -11.99 0.79
CA GLN A 43 -10.70 -11.38 2.10
C GLN A 43 -9.79 -10.17 1.96
N LEU A 44 -10.18 -9.06 2.59
CA LEU A 44 -9.39 -7.83 2.57
C LEU A 44 -8.21 -7.94 3.54
N LEU A 45 -7.02 -7.76 3.01
CA LEU A 45 -5.78 -7.68 3.76
C LEU A 45 -5.20 -6.28 3.66
N ARG A 46 -4.73 -5.77 4.79
CA ARG A 46 -3.85 -4.61 4.82
C ARG A 46 -2.42 -5.10 4.95
N VAL A 47 -1.60 -4.76 3.97
CA VAL A 47 -0.17 -5.09 3.93
C VAL A 47 0.61 -3.84 4.25
N SER A 48 1.26 -3.80 5.41
CA SER A 48 2.09 -2.68 5.85
C SER A 48 3.57 -3.01 5.67
N TYR A 49 4.31 -2.05 5.13
CA TYR A 49 5.74 -2.15 4.87
C TYR A 49 6.48 -1.33 5.92
N GLY A 50 7.38 -1.96 6.66
CA GLY A 50 8.21 -1.32 7.66
C GLY A 50 9.44 -0.63 7.06
N PRO A 51 10.04 0.34 7.77
CA PRO A 51 11.18 1.11 7.29
C PRO A 51 12.48 0.29 7.17
N LYS A 52 12.53 -0.95 7.70
CA LYS A 52 13.70 -1.84 7.62
C LYS A 52 13.43 -3.09 6.78
N GLY A 53 12.38 -3.06 5.95
CA GLY A 53 12.03 -4.17 5.06
C GLY A 53 11.08 -5.19 5.66
N GLU A 54 10.46 -4.89 6.81
CA GLU A 54 9.42 -5.74 7.38
C GLU A 54 8.15 -5.70 6.51
N ILE A 55 7.49 -6.83 6.33
CA ILE A 55 6.15 -6.90 5.70
C ILE A 55 5.20 -7.47 6.74
N ARG A 56 4.15 -6.73 7.07
CA ARG A 56 3.12 -7.12 8.04
C ARG A 56 1.78 -7.26 7.35
N PHE A 57 1.11 -8.38 7.60
CA PHE A 57 -0.24 -8.66 7.13
C PHE A 57 -1.22 -8.43 8.28
N GLN A 58 -2.23 -7.61 8.04
CA GLN A 58 -3.33 -7.35 8.96
C GLN A 58 -4.64 -7.76 8.31
N THR A 59 -5.41 -8.58 9.02
CA THR A 59 -6.74 -9.03 8.64
C THR A 59 -7.66 -8.93 9.85
N ASN A 60 -8.95 -8.73 9.60
CA ASN A 60 -9.99 -8.79 10.64
C ASN A 60 -10.57 -10.21 10.77
N GLN A 61 -10.18 -11.14 9.90
CA GLN A 61 -10.60 -12.53 9.95
C GLN A 61 -9.56 -13.37 10.69
N LEU A 62 -10.03 -14.33 11.48
CA LEU A 62 -9.16 -15.20 12.31
C LEU A 62 -8.84 -16.53 11.63
N ASP A 63 -9.32 -16.74 10.42
CA ASP A 63 -9.21 -17.98 9.67
C ASP A 63 -7.95 -18.00 8.78
N ASP A 64 -7.93 -18.87 7.78
CA ASP A 64 -6.80 -19.05 6.86
C ASP A 64 -6.59 -17.85 5.95
N LEU A 65 -5.32 -17.55 5.66
CA LEU A 65 -4.91 -16.57 4.65
C LEU A 65 -4.45 -17.29 3.38
N LEU A 66 -5.15 -17.07 2.27
CA LEU A 66 -4.86 -17.75 1.02
C LEU A 66 -4.10 -16.86 0.03
N PHE A 67 -2.80 -17.07 -0.09
CA PHE A 67 -1.95 -16.32 -1.00
C PHE A 67 -1.76 -17.05 -2.33
N SER A 68 -2.21 -16.43 -3.42
CA SER A 68 -1.79 -16.85 -4.76
C SER A 68 -0.32 -16.47 -4.99
N ARG A 69 0.35 -17.19 -5.89
CA ARG A 69 1.71 -16.84 -6.33
C ARG A 69 1.77 -15.41 -6.85
N GLN A 70 0.79 -15.00 -7.65
CA GLN A 70 0.71 -13.67 -8.24
C GLN A 70 0.59 -12.57 -7.17
N LEU A 71 -0.20 -12.83 -6.12
CA LEU A 71 -0.33 -11.91 -5.00
C LEU A 71 1.00 -11.74 -4.23
N LEU A 72 1.70 -12.85 -3.96
CA LEU A 72 3.02 -12.81 -3.33
C LEU A 72 4.05 -12.05 -4.18
N GLU A 73 4.03 -12.25 -5.50
CA GLU A 73 4.89 -11.53 -6.44
C GLU A 73 4.56 -10.02 -6.47
N LEU A 74 3.28 -9.66 -6.40
CA LEU A 74 2.85 -8.26 -6.29
C LEU A 74 3.38 -7.61 -5.01
N ILE A 75 3.15 -8.25 -3.86
CA ILE A 75 3.63 -7.77 -2.55
C ILE A 75 5.15 -7.58 -2.56
N ALA A 76 5.89 -8.57 -3.09
CA ALA A 76 7.33 -8.49 -3.20
C ALA A 76 7.80 -7.34 -4.11
N LYS A 77 7.14 -7.10 -5.24
CA LYS A 77 7.43 -5.97 -6.13
C LYS A 77 7.16 -4.62 -5.45
N MET A 78 6.09 -4.54 -4.65
CA MET A 78 5.72 -3.32 -3.94
C MET A 78 6.74 -2.95 -2.86
N GLN A 79 7.49 -3.90 -2.29
CA GLN A 79 8.58 -3.59 -1.34
C GLN A 79 9.55 -2.52 -1.90
N VAL A 80 9.94 -2.61 -3.17
CA VAL A 80 10.89 -1.66 -3.78
C VAL A 80 10.33 -0.24 -3.81
N LEU A 81 9.02 -0.09 -4.03
CA LEU A 81 8.35 1.20 -4.02
C LEU A 81 8.14 1.69 -2.58
N ALA A 82 7.82 0.79 -1.66
CA ALA A 82 7.69 1.10 -0.24
C ALA A 82 9.02 1.62 0.33
N ASP A 83 10.15 1.00 -0.01
CA ASP A 83 11.48 1.46 0.38
C ASP A 83 11.76 2.90 -0.10
N ARG A 84 11.32 3.25 -1.32
CA ARG A 84 11.46 4.61 -1.85
C ARG A 84 10.61 5.60 -1.08
N LYS A 85 9.36 5.26 -0.76
CA LYS A 85 8.48 6.08 0.08
C LYS A 85 9.08 6.27 1.47
N TRP A 86 9.59 5.22 2.09
CA TRP A 86 10.26 5.32 3.39
C TRP A 86 11.50 6.21 3.35
N ARG A 87 12.32 6.18 2.30
CA ARG A 87 13.45 7.12 2.17
C ARG A 87 13.02 8.59 2.09
N GLN A 88 11.83 8.87 1.57
CA GLN A 88 11.26 10.23 1.55
C GLN A 88 10.75 10.60 2.94
N ILE A 89 9.96 9.72 3.55
CA ILE A 89 9.37 9.91 4.88
C ILE A 89 10.47 10.08 5.95
N GLN A 90 11.55 9.29 5.89
CA GLN A 90 12.67 9.35 6.85
C GLN A 90 13.30 10.74 7.01
N ARG A 91 13.16 11.62 6.02
CA ARG A 91 13.63 13.01 6.09
C ARG A 91 12.84 13.87 7.09
N HIS A 92 11.69 13.37 7.54
CA HIS A 92 10.79 14.00 8.49
C HIS A 92 10.93 13.44 9.91
N TRP A 93 11.87 12.52 10.13
CA TRP A 93 12.23 12.08 11.48
C TRP A 93 13.08 13.14 12.17
N VAL A 94 12.65 13.54 13.37
CA VAL A 94 13.32 14.55 14.19
C VAL A 94 13.98 13.83 15.36
N GLU A 95 15.29 13.58 15.27
CA GLU A 95 16.04 12.71 16.19
C GLU A 95 15.99 13.17 17.65
N ASP A 96 16.09 14.47 17.90
CA ASP A 96 16.09 15.07 19.24
C ASP A 96 14.73 14.96 19.95
N LYS A 97 13.64 14.89 19.18
CA LYS A 97 12.27 14.71 19.70
C LYS A 97 11.79 13.27 19.63
N ALA A 98 12.54 12.39 18.94
CA ALA A 98 12.12 11.04 18.59
C ALA A 98 10.69 11.01 18.00
N THR A 99 10.40 11.91 17.06
CA THR A 99 9.05 12.05 16.48
C THR A 99 9.08 12.42 14.99
N TRP A 100 7.92 12.32 14.34
CA TRP A 100 7.72 12.66 12.93
C TRP A 100 7.11 14.05 12.79
N GLU A 101 7.72 14.94 11.99
CA GLU A 101 7.21 16.30 11.76
C GLU A 101 7.20 16.68 10.26
N GLY A 102 6.07 17.22 9.78
CA GLY A 102 5.96 17.81 8.44
C GLY A 102 5.81 16.82 7.29
N PHE A 103 5.54 15.55 7.57
CA PHE A 103 5.29 14.51 6.58
C PHE A 103 3.86 14.52 6.02
N GLU A 104 2.97 15.36 6.55
CA GLU A 104 1.53 15.39 6.21
C GLU A 104 1.27 15.57 4.71
N HIS A 105 2.14 16.29 4.01
CA HIS A 105 2.03 16.51 2.57
C HIS A 105 2.38 15.26 1.73
N LEU A 106 2.96 14.24 2.34
CA LEU A 106 3.25 12.94 1.72
C LEU A 106 2.09 11.96 1.84
N LEU A 107 1.05 12.29 2.61
CA LEU A 107 -0.10 11.43 2.83
C LEU A 107 -0.98 11.35 1.59
N ASP A 108 -1.39 10.15 1.25
CA ASP A 108 -2.36 9.91 0.19
C ASP A 108 -3.78 10.20 0.71
N ALA A 109 -4.65 10.69 -0.17
CA ALA A 109 -6.03 11.03 0.16
C ALA A 109 -6.99 9.90 -0.22
N PRO A 110 -7.99 9.57 0.63
CA PRO A 110 -9.03 8.63 0.27
C PRO A 110 -9.89 9.20 -0.87
N ASN A 111 -10.34 8.33 -1.76
CA ASN A 111 -11.15 8.67 -2.93
C ASN A 111 -10.48 9.66 -3.90
N ALA A 112 -9.15 9.82 -3.81
CA ALA A 112 -8.40 10.54 -4.82
C ALA A 112 -8.71 9.90 -6.19
N PRO A 113 -9.04 10.70 -7.22
CA PRO A 113 -9.25 10.15 -8.56
C PRO A 113 -8.01 9.37 -8.96
N ASP A 114 -8.24 8.23 -9.61
CA ASP A 114 -7.17 7.38 -10.10
C ASP A 114 -6.24 8.20 -11.00
N VAL A 115 -5.13 8.69 -10.43
CA VAL A 115 -4.03 9.21 -11.24
C VAL A 115 -3.35 7.98 -11.81
N ILE A 116 -3.84 7.54 -12.98
CA ILE A 116 -3.13 6.57 -13.80
C ILE A 116 -1.83 7.25 -14.20
N GLY A 117 -0.74 6.90 -13.52
CA GLY A 117 0.61 7.27 -13.92
C GLY A 117 1.37 8.04 -12.84
N PHE A 118 2.23 7.33 -12.12
CA PHE A 118 3.60 7.80 -12.17
C PHE A 118 4.11 7.44 -13.57
N ASP A 119 4.49 8.43 -14.37
CA ASP A 119 5.36 8.24 -15.54
C ASP A 119 6.74 7.77 -15.05
N ASP A 120 6.81 6.59 -14.45
CA ASP A 120 8.06 5.99 -13.97
C ASP A 120 8.48 4.92 -15.01
N PRO A 121 9.51 5.18 -15.84
CA PRO A 121 9.86 4.36 -17.00
C PRO A 121 10.32 2.94 -16.65
N VAL A 122 10.53 2.62 -15.37
CA VAL A 122 11.10 1.34 -14.93
C VAL A 122 10.08 0.19 -14.98
N VAL A 123 8.78 0.47 -14.85
CA VAL A 123 7.75 -0.60 -14.77
C VAL A 123 7.29 -1.08 -16.15
N ARG A 124 7.62 -0.38 -17.24
CA ARG A 124 7.18 -0.76 -18.60
C ARG A 124 7.98 -1.90 -19.25
N ASN A 125 9.17 -2.25 -18.75
CA ASN A 125 10.04 -3.24 -19.39
C ASN A 125 9.92 -4.66 -18.80
N GLY A 126 8.69 -5.17 -18.65
CA GLY A 126 8.47 -6.52 -18.11
C GLY A 126 7.51 -7.41 -18.89
N SER A 127 6.73 -6.86 -19.82
CA SER A 127 5.66 -7.60 -20.50
C SER A 127 5.67 -7.34 -22.00
N ASP A 128 6.78 -7.66 -22.66
CA ASP A 128 6.75 -7.91 -24.09
C ASP A 128 7.71 -9.04 -24.47
N ARG A 129 7.13 -10.01 -25.18
CA ARG A 129 7.74 -11.16 -25.90
C ARG A 129 7.90 -12.47 -25.13
N ILE A 130 6.83 -13.26 -25.17
CA ILE A 130 6.95 -14.65 -25.61
C ILE A 130 6.05 -14.80 -26.84
N GLN A 131 6.68 -14.82 -28.02
CA GLN A 131 6.20 -15.53 -29.20
C GLN A 131 7.07 -16.76 -29.36
#